data_AF-A0A7Y1YVU3-F1
#
_entry.id   AF-A0A7Y1YVU3-F1
#
_cell.length_a   1.000
_cell.length_b   1.000
_cell.length_c   1.000
_cell.angle_alpha   90.00
_cell.angle_beta   90.00
_cell.angle_gamma   90.00
#
_symmetry.space_group_name_H-M   'P 1'
#
loop_
_entity.id
_entity.type
_entity.pdbx_description
1 polymer ?
#
loop_
_entity_poly.entity_id
_entity_poly.type
_entity_poly.pdbx_seq_one_letter_code
_entity_poly.pdbx_strand_id
1 'polypeptide(L)'
;MTEARGTSSRDAGGWLLRGAAVLVFAWAVLALFEASGKPWAGYEANHRHVVLRVAPGSPAERAGLRPGDQLVTIDGRRTDDPAALASLARSTVGQTRSMTVVREAETVNLALAYEPAPIGLRLKAWAAIIAGLTIVAICLHAWRAADSALTRWLVAAGIGAAIAFLPGPWFDSAALRAVFSLLRSGLVLLGLLGAWRFVVLLASGPRPLSHGAVLPVALLWLLLAYRTLWPGQVAPALEIVVLVCVGLVFGGYLLATTILFLRRYIQAPRGTRARSGLRLVLWGSVVGIAPGMLGSFTLLGQWPPATWFFLTAPLAAWAWARAARHSEASGSA
;
A
#
# COMPACT_ATOMS: atom_id res chain seq x y z
N MET A 1 1.05 -3.93 -54.18
CA MET A 1 0.46 -4.89 -53.24
C MET A 1 0.95 -4.58 -51.85
N THR A 2 0.03 -4.12 -51.02
CA THR A 2 0.21 -3.62 -49.66
C THR A 2 0.30 -4.82 -48.71
N GLU A 3 1.49 -5.15 -48.21
CA GLU A 3 1.61 -6.06 -47.07
C GLU A 3 1.31 -5.29 -45.79
N ALA A 4 0.11 -5.53 -45.27
CA ALA A 4 -0.35 -5.06 -43.98
C ALA A 4 0.59 -5.59 -42.88
N ARG A 5 1.34 -4.67 -42.27
CA ARG A 5 2.03 -4.93 -41.00
C ARG A 5 0.99 -5.34 -39.96
N GLY A 6 1.05 -6.58 -39.49
CA GLY A 6 0.31 -7.05 -38.34
C GLY A 6 0.71 -6.28 -37.08
N THR A 7 -0.07 -5.26 -36.71
CA THR A 7 0.15 -4.42 -35.53
C THR A 7 -0.77 -4.73 -34.35
N SER A 8 -1.73 -5.65 -34.43
CA SER A 8 -2.81 -5.65 -33.43
C SER A 8 -2.62 -6.48 -32.15
N SER A 9 -1.60 -7.35 -32.01
CA SER A 9 -1.46 -8.19 -30.79
C SER A 9 -0.34 -7.80 -29.82
N ARG A 10 0.67 -7.01 -30.25
CA ARG A 10 1.81 -6.63 -29.38
C ARG A 10 1.52 -5.46 -28.44
N ASP A 11 0.51 -4.63 -28.75
CA ASP A 11 0.19 -3.40 -28.02
C ASP A 11 -0.94 -3.54 -26.99
N ALA A 12 -1.70 -4.64 -27.01
CA ALA A 12 -2.90 -4.82 -26.18
C ALA A 12 -2.63 -4.76 -24.65
N GLY A 13 -1.42 -5.12 -24.20
CA GLY A 13 -1.04 -4.98 -22.79
C GLY A 13 -0.43 -3.63 -22.43
N GLY A 14 0.11 -2.90 -23.41
CA GLY A 14 0.86 -1.67 -23.17
C GLY A 14 -0.04 -0.48 -22.85
N TRP A 15 -1.16 -0.34 -23.57
CA TRP A 15 -2.09 0.76 -23.30
C TRP A 15 -2.72 0.65 -21.89
N LEU A 16 -2.96 -0.57 -21.40
CA LEU A 16 -3.47 -0.82 -20.04
C LEU A 16 -2.52 -0.30 -18.97
N LEU A 17 -1.22 -0.61 -19.06
CA LEU A 17 -0.24 -0.16 -18.08
C LEU A 17 -0.05 1.37 -18.10
N ARG A 18 -0.07 1.98 -19.29
CA ARG A 18 0.00 3.44 -19.43
C ARG A 18 -1.25 4.12 -18.86
N GLY A 19 -2.43 3.59 -19.17
CA GLY A 19 -3.70 4.04 -18.61
C GLY A 19 -3.71 3.92 -17.09
N ALA A 20 -3.28 2.79 -16.54
CA ALA A 20 -3.16 2.58 -15.10
C ALA A 20 -2.20 3.59 -14.45
N ALA A 21 -1.06 3.91 -15.08
CA ALA A 21 -0.15 4.94 -14.56
C ALA A 21 -0.78 6.35 -14.55
N VAL A 22 -1.56 6.70 -15.58
CA VAL A 22 -2.33 7.96 -15.61
C VAL A 22 -3.36 7.99 -14.48
N LEU A 23 -4.06 6.88 -14.24
CA LEU A 23 -5.01 6.77 -13.12
C LEU A 23 -4.31 6.89 -11.77
N VAL A 24 -3.12 6.32 -11.59
CA VAL A 24 -2.31 6.50 -10.37
C VAL A 24 -1.92 7.97 -10.19
N PHE A 25 -1.56 8.67 -11.27
CA PHE A 25 -1.28 10.10 -11.20
C PHE A 25 -2.51 10.91 -10.79
N ALA A 26 -3.67 10.65 -11.41
CA ALA A 26 -4.93 11.29 -11.04
C ALA A 26 -5.29 11.01 -9.56
N TRP A 27 -5.11 9.78 -9.11
CA TRP A 27 -5.26 9.41 -7.70
C TRP A 27 -4.31 10.20 -6.81
N ALA A 28 -3.03 10.29 -7.15
CA ALA A 28 -2.04 11.04 -6.38
C ALA A 28 -2.40 12.52 -6.20
N VAL A 29 -2.99 13.15 -7.24
CA VAL A 29 -3.50 14.51 -7.16
C VAL A 29 -4.65 14.60 -6.14
N LEU A 30 -5.64 13.69 -6.21
CA LEU A 30 -6.73 13.64 -5.23
C LEU A 30 -6.21 13.43 -3.80
N ALA A 31 -5.25 12.52 -3.64
CA ALA A 31 -4.59 12.25 -2.36
C ALA A 31 -3.88 13.48 -1.77
N LEU A 32 -3.29 14.33 -2.63
CA LEU A 32 -2.62 15.56 -2.20
C LEU A 32 -3.60 16.59 -1.65
N PHE A 33 -4.74 16.77 -2.32
CA PHE A 33 -5.82 17.64 -1.83
C PHE A 33 -6.35 17.14 -0.49
N GLU A 34 -6.60 15.84 -0.38
CA GLU A 34 -7.14 15.25 0.83
C GLU A 34 -6.17 15.30 2.02
N ALA A 35 -4.88 15.08 1.79
CA ALA A 35 -3.86 15.19 2.82
C ALA A 35 -3.79 16.59 3.46
N SER A 36 -4.21 17.62 2.73
CA SER A 36 -4.18 19.02 3.19
C SER A 36 -5.37 19.40 4.07
N GLY A 37 -6.50 18.70 3.94
CA GLY A 37 -7.75 19.00 4.67
C GLY A 37 -8.19 17.93 5.67
N LYS A 38 -7.35 16.93 5.98
CA LYS A 38 -7.74 15.82 6.84
C LYS A 38 -7.99 16.30 8.29
N PRO A 39 -9.19 16.10 8.85
CA PRO A 39 -9.48 16.42 10.25
C PRO A 39 -8.66 15.50 11.16
N TRP A 40 -8.19 16.05 12.26
CA TRP A 40 -7.39 15.33 13.25
C TRP A 40 -7.99 15.52 14.64
N ALA A 41 -8.24 14.40 15.31
CA ALA A 41 -8.72 14.37 16.69
C ALA A 41 -7.59 14.11 17.70
N GLY A 42 -6.50 13.45 17.26
CA GLY A 42 -5.34 13.18 18.10
C GLY A 42 -5.51 12.09 19.16
N TYR A 43 -6.38 11.11 18.94
CA TYR A 43 -6.44 9.89 19.75
C TYR A 43 -6.40 8.63 18.89
N GLU A 44 -6.00 7.51 19.50
CA GLU A 44 -6.01 6.17 18.92
C GLU A 44 -6.88 5.28 19.80
N ALA A 45 -7.77 4.48 19.17
CA ALA A 45 -8.63 3.54 19.85
C ALA A 45 -8.47 2.13 19.27
N ASN A 46 -8.72 1.11 20.08
CA ASN A 46 -8.72 -0.28 19.62
C ASN A 46 -10.03 -0.66 18.91
N HIS A 47 -10.13 -1.92 18.47
CA HIS A 47 -11.31 -2.48 17.82
C HIS A 47 -12.57 -2.53 18.70
N ARG A 48 -12.45 -2.29 20.01
CA ARG A 48 -13.56 -2.18 20.98
C ARG A 48 -13.87 -0.72 21.35
N HIS A 49 -13.36 0.23 20.57
CA HIS A 49 -13.51 1.67 20.80
C HIS A 49 -12.95 2.16 22.15
N VAL A 50 -12.00 1.42 22.74
CA VAL A 50 -11.28 1.88 23.94
C VAL A 50 -10.10 2.72 23.51
N VAL A 51 -10.01 3.94 24.06
CA VAL A 51 -8.90 4.87 23.80
C VAL A 51 -7.61 4.28 24.36
N LEU A 52 -6.64 4.06 23.48
CA LEU A 52 -5.32 3.53 23.83
C LEU A 52 -4.33 4.66 24.10
N ARG A 53 -4.42 5.74 23.32
CA ARG A 53 -3.46 6.85 23.35
C ARG A 53 -4.14 8.15 22.99
N VAL A 54 -3.74 9.22 23.67
CA VAL A 54 -4.12 10.60 23.38
C VAL A 54 -2.83 11.38 23.16
N ALA A 55 -2.75 12.14 22.07
CA ALA A 55 -1.58 12.94 21.74
C ALA A 55 -1.57 14.22 22.60
N PRO A 56 -0.41 14.61 23.17
CA PRO A 56 -0.30 15.88 23.90
C PRO A 56 -0.63 17.09 23.03
N GLY A 57 -1.31 18.09 23.61
CA GLY A 57 -1.80 19.29 22.94
C GLY A 57 -2.91 19.04 21.92
N SER A 58 -3.43 17.81 21.80
CA SER A 58 -4.40 17.46 20.77
C SER A 58 -5.81 17.96 21.07
N PRO A 59 -6.70 17.99 20.06
CA PRO A 59 -8.12 18.18 20.28
C PRO A 59 -8.75 17.21 21.29
N ALA A 60 -8.37 15.92 21.24
CA ALA A 60 -8.87 14.92 22.18
C ALA A 60 -8.44 15.21 23.62
N GLU A 61 -7.18 15.61 23.83
CA GLU A 61 -6.70 15.99 25.16
C GLU A 61 -7.44 17.22 25.70
N ARG A 62 -7.59 18.27 24.87
CA ARG A 62 -8.36 19.47 25.25
C ARG A 62 -9.84 19.20 25.48
N ALA A 63 -10.41 18.23 24.77
CA ALA A 63 -11.78 17.76 25.00
C ALA A 63 -11.90 16.95 26.29
N GLY A 64 -10.79 16.60 26.96
CA GLY A 64 -10.77 15.86 28.21
C GLY A 64 -10.78 14.33 28.05
N LEU A 65 -10.53 13.83 26.84
CA LEU A 65 -10.41 12.40 26.55
C LEU A 65 -9.14 11.82 27.19
N ARG A 66 -9.21 10.60 27.73
CA ARG A 66 -8.11 9.93 28.40
C ARG A 66 -7.90 8.51 27.88
N PRO A 67 -6.66 7.98 27.91
CA PRO A 67 -6.45 6.54 27.74
C PRO A 67 -7.29 5.74 28.74
N GLY A 68 -7.92 4.66 28.26
CA GLY A 68 -8.87 3.85 29.03
C GLY A 68 -10.33 4.24 28.85
N ASP A 69 -10.64 5.44 28.33
CA ASP A 69 -12.01 5.83 28.02
C ASP A 69 -12.61 4.88 26.97
N GLN A 70 -13.80 4.34 27.24
CA GLN A 70 -14.54 3.55 26.25
C GLN A 70 -15.51 4.46 25.51
N LEU A 71 -15.31 4.64 24.21
CA LEU A 71 -16.19 5.44 23.38
C LEU A 71 -17.50 4.70 23.15
N VAL A 72 -18.64 5.28 23.59
CA VAL A 72 -19.97 4.66 23.48
C VAL A 72 -20.80 5.31 22.37
N THR A 73 -20.75 6.63 22.23
CA THR A 73 -21.45 7.32 21.14
C THR A 73 -20.63 8.45 20.53
N ILE A 74 -20.92 8.76 19.26
CA ILE A 74 -20.45 9.95 18.54
C ILE A 74 -21.66 10.57 17.86
N ASP A 75 -21.96 11.83 18.16
CA ASP A 75 -23.17 12.55 17.70
C ASP A 75 -24.45 11.72 17.93
N GLY A 76 -24.54 11.04 19.08
CA GLY A 76 -25.66 10.18 19.46
C GLY A 76 -25.73 8.83 18.73
N ARG A 77 -24.81 8.54 17.80
CA ARG A 77 -24.71 7.23 17.13
C ARG A 77 -23.84 6.29 17.96
N ARG A 78 -24.32 5.08 18.21
CA ARG A 78 -23.56 4.08 18.95
C ARG A 78 -22.32 3.67 18.19
N THR A 79 -21.21 3.52 18.90
CA THR A 79 -19.93 3.11 18.33
C THR A 79 -19.87 1.62 18.01
N ASP A 80 -20.60 0.79 18.75
CA ASP A 80 -20.69 -0.66 18.53
C ASP A 80 -21.62 -1.07 17.39
N ASP A 81 -22.30 -0.11 16.74
CA ASP A 81 -23.10 -0.32 15.54
C ASP A 81 -22.34 0.20 14.30
N PRO A 82 -21.74 -0.70 13.50
CA PRO A 82 -21.01 -0.31 12.29
C PRO A 82 -21.87 0.43 11.27
N ALA A 83 -23.17 0.14 11.19
CA ALA A 83 -24.07 0.81 10.25
C ALA A 83 -24.36 2.24 10.72
N ALA A 84 -24.59 2.44 12.03
CA ALA A 84 -24.76 3.77 12.60
C ALA A 84 -23.50 4.62 12.41
N LEU A 85 -22.31 4.08 12.68
CA LEU A 85 -21.06 4.79 12.44
C LEU A 85 -20.80 5.06 10.95
N ALA A 86 -21.13 4.13 10.06
CA ALA A 86 -20.96 4.32 8.62
C ALA A 86 -21.88 5.41 8.04
N SER A 87 -22.98 5.72 8.73
CA SER A 87 -23.91 6.81 8.38
C SER A 87 -23.44 8.19 8.81
N LEU A 88 -22.45 8.28 9.71
CA LEU A 88 -21.86 9.57 10.08
C LEU A 88 -21.10 10.13 8.88
N ALA A 89 -21.41 11.37 8.53
CA ALA A 89 -20.62 12.12 7.55
C ALA A 89 -19.15 12.18 8.00
N ARG A 90 -18.22 12.46 7.08
CA ARG A 90 -16.85 12.75 7.48
C ARG A 90 -16.82 14.00 8.36
N SER A 91 -16.00 13.99 9.42
CA SER A 91 -15.72 15.21 10.17
C SER A 91 -15.02 16.23 9.26
N THR A 92 -15.26 17.51 9.52
CA THR A 92 -14.53 18.61 8.86
C THR A 92 -13.67 19.35 9.87
N VAL A 93 -12.62 20.02 9.39
CA VAL A 93 -11.78 20.88 10.23
C VAL A 93 -12.65 22.00 10.81
N GLY A 94 -12.56 22.23 12.12
CA GLY A 94 -13.37 23.18 12.86
C GLY A 94 -14.72 22.64 13.33
N GLN A 95 -15.16 21.47 12.86
CA GLN A 95 -16.39 20.85 13.35
C GLN A 95 -16.21 20.34 14.77
N THR A 96 -17.20 20.57 15.62
CA THR A 96 -17.30 19.94 16.93
C THR A 96 -18.25 18.75 16.87
N ARG A 97 -17.85 17.62 17.46
CA ARG A 97 -18.72 16.45 17.67
C ARG A 97 -18.91 16.16 19.14
N SER A 98 -20.13 15.76 19.50
CA SER A 98 -20.42 15.27 20.85
C SER A 98 -20.00 13.82 20.94
N MET A 99 -19.29 13.45 22.00
CA MET A 99 -18.81 12.10 22.23
C MET A 99 -19.18 11.68 23.65
N THR A 100 -19.86 10.54 23.78
CA THR A 100 -20.13 9.96 25.10
C THR A 100 -19.12 8.85 25.34
N VAL A 101 -18.42 8.93 26.48
CA VAL A 101 -17.46 7.91 26.91
C VAL A 101 -17.85 7.34 28.26
N VAL A 102 -17.46 6.09 28.49
CA VAL A 102 -17.50 5.47 29.82
C VAL A 102 -16.09 5.50 30.40
N ARG A 103 -15.96 6.11 31.58
CA ARG A 103 -14.74 6.22 32.36
C ARG A 103 -15.04 5.75 33.77
N GLU A 104 -14.36 4.69 34.22
CA GLU A 104 -14.56 4.15 35.59
C GLU A 104 -16.04 3.86 35.91
N ALA A 105 -16.79 3.34 34.94
CA ALA A 105 -18.23 3.08 34.97
C ALA A 105 -19.15 4.32 34.98
N GLU A 106 -18.61 5.54 34.97
CA GLU A 106 -19.37 6.77 34.79
C GLU A 106 -19.44 7.20 33.32
N THR A 107 -20.56 7.81 32.95
CA THR A 107 -20.76 8.34 31.60
C THR A 107 -20.35 9.80 31.55
N VAL A 108 -19.38 10.12 30.69
CA VAL A 108 -18.86 11.48 30.50
C VAL A 108 -19.16 11.94 29.08
N ASN A 109 -19.76 13.12 28.95
CA ASN A 109 -19.99 13.75 27.65
C ASN A 109 -18.86 14.74 27.35
N LEU A 110 -18.23 14.57 26.20
CA LEU A 110 -17.09 15.38 25.74
C LEU A 110 -17.47 16.05 24.42
N ALA A 111 -16.98 17.27 24.20
CA ALA A 111 -17.13 17.98 22.93
C ALA A 111 -15.76 18.06 22.25
N LEU A 112 -15.58 17.34 21.14
CA LEU A 112 -14.31 17.27 20.42
C LEU A 112 -14.36 18.15 19.17
N ALA A 113 -13.52 19.19 19.13
CA ALA A 113 -13.38 20.08 17.98
C ALA A 113 -12.21 19.64 17.08
N TYR A 114 -12.50 19.18 15.87
CA TYR A 114 -11.47 18.68 14.95
C TYR A 114 -10.57 19.81 14.45
N GLU A 115 -9.27 19.54 14.34
CA GLU A 115 -8.28 20.49 13.82
C GLU A 115 -7.60 19.97 12.55
N PRO A 116 -6.89 20.82 11.79
CA PRO A 116 -6.05 20.34 10.71
C PRO A 116 -5.00 19.36 11.25
N ALA A 117 -4.72 18.29 10.49
CA ALA A 117 -3.64 17.39 10.86
C ALA A 117 -2.31 18.15 11.03
N PRO A 118 -1.52 17.84 12.08
CA PRO A 118 -0.22 18.46 12.32
C PRO A 118 0.72 18.25 11.13
N ILE A 119 1.66 19.19 10.96
CA ILE A 119 2.54 19.24 9.80
C ILE A 119 3.30 17.91 9.58
N GLY A 120 3.73 17.23 10.65
CA GLY A 120 4.42 15.94 10.55
C GLY A 120 3.59 14.84 9.90
N LEU A 121 2.27 14.78 10.17
CA LEU A 121 1.38 13.81 9.53
C LEU A 121 1.16 14.14 8.05
N ARG A 122 1.09 15.43 7.71
CA ARG A 122 0.96 15.90 6.33
C ARG A 122 2.22 15.61 5.52
N LEU A 123 3.40 15.91 6.08
CA LEU A 123 4.70 15.60 5.47
C LEU A 123 4.84 14.10 5.18
N LYS A 124 4.41 13.24 6.11
CA LYS A 124 4.40 11.78 5.89
C LYS A 124 3.51 11.39 4.70
N ALA A 125 2.30 11.95 4.60
CA ALA A 125 1.40 11.69 3.48
C ALA A 125 2.00 12.16 2.15
N TRP A 126 2.58 13.36 2.11
CA TRP A 126 3.26 13.88 0.92
C TRP A 126 4.47 13.04 0.52
N ALA A 127 5.29 12.62 1.48
CA ALA A 127 6.43 11.74 1.22
C ALA A 127 5.98 10.42 0.57
N ALA A 128 4.88 9.81 1.06
CA ALA A 128 4.32 8.60 0.46
C ALA A 128 3.82 8.82 -0.98
N ILE A 129 3.16 9.96 -1.24
CA ILE A 129 2.69 10.33 -2.58
C ILE A 129 3.86 10.52 -3.55
N ILE A 130 4.86 11.31 -3.15
CA ILE A 130 6.06 11.58 -3.97
C ILE A 130 6.80 10.27 -4.25
N ALA A 131 6.98 9.42 -3.24
CA ALA A 131 7.62 8.12 -3.39
C ALA A 131 6.88 7.23 -4.40
N GLY A 132 5.55 7.11 -4.27
CA GLY A 132 4.72 6.32 -5.19
C GLY A 132 4.83 6.80 -6.64
N LEU A 133 4.71 8.11 -6.88
CA LEU A 133 4.86 8.69 -8.22
C LEU A 133 6.25 8.49 -8.80
N THR A 134 7.29 8.64 -7.97
CA THR A 134 8.68 8.43 -8.37
C THR A 134 8.94 6.98 -8.78
N ILE A 135 8.41 6.01 -8.02
CA ILE A 135 8.49 4.58 -8.34
C ILE A 135 7.86 4.31 -9.72
N VAL A 136 6.65 4.81 -9.98
CA VAL A 136 5.98 4.62 -11.27
C VAL A 136 6.77 5.27 -12.41
N ALA A 137 7.27 6.49 -12.22
CA ALA A 137 8.07 7.19 -13.22
C ALA A 137 9.36 6.42 -13.58
N ILE A 138 10.07 5.90 -12.57
CA ILE A 138 11.26 5.07 -12.75
C ILE A 138 10.93 3.80 -13.55
N CYS A 139 9.88 3.07 -13.17
CA CYS A 139 9.50 1.84 -13.86
C CYS A 139 9.06 2.12 -15.31
N LEU A 140 8.29 3.18 -15.54
CA LEU A 140 7.89 3.61 -16.89
C LEU A 140 9.09 4.01 -17.75
N HIS A 141 10.05 4.73 -17.18
CA HIS A 141 11.29 5.08 -17.89
C HIS A 141 12.07 3.83 -18.27
N ALA A 142 12.16 2.83 -17.38
CA ALA A 142 12.80 1.55 -17.68
C ALA A 142 12.11 0.83 -18.84
N TRP A 143 10.78 0.80 -18.85
CA TRP A 143 9.99 0.18 -19.91
C TRP A 143 10.09 0.91 -21.25
N ARG A 144 10.14 2.25 -21.24
CA ARG A 144 10.40 3.03 -22.47
C ARG A 144 11.79 2.76 -23.04
N ALA A 145 12.78 2.51 -22.19
CA ALA A 145 14.15 2.23 -22.60
C ALA A 145 14.34 0.80 -23.13
N ALA A 146 13.56 -0.17 -22.64
CA ALA A 146 13.56 -1.55 -23.12
C ALA A 146 12.15 -2.13 -23.00
N ASP A 147 11.46 -2.38 -24.12
CA ASP A 147 10.13 -2.99 -24.10
C ASP A 147 10.22 -4.51 -24.07
N SER A 148 10.19 -5.09 -22.86
CA SER A 148 10.18 -6.53 -22.66
C SER A 148 9.14 -6.97 -21.64
N ALA A 149 8.91 -8.29 -21.57
CA ALA A 149 8.04 -8.86 -20.54
C ALA A 149 8.54 -8.50 -19.13
N LEU A 150 9.86 -8.47 -18.92
CA LEU A 150 10.48 -8.14 -17.64
C LEU A 150 10.12 -6.73 -17.18
N THR A 151 10.28 -5.73 -18.04
CA THR A 151 9.99 -4.33 -17.72
C THR A 151 8.49 -4.05 -17.57
N ARG A 152 7.62 -4.78 -18.30
CA ARG A 152 6.17 -4.69 -18.12
C ARG A 152 5.73 -5.17 -16.73
N TRP A 153 6.29 -6.27 -16.24
CA TRP A 153 6.03 -6.74 -14.87
C TRP A 153 6.63 -5.83 -13.80
N LEU A 154 7.77 -5.19 -14.09
CA LEU A 154 8.33 -4.14 -13.22
C LEU A 154 7.39 -2.92 -13.12
N VAL A 155 6.75 -2.52 -14.21
CA VAL A 155 5.74 -1.44 -14.20
C VAL A 155 4.51 -1.86 -13.41
N ALA A 156 3.99 -3.08 -13.60
CA ALA A 156 2.87 -3.60 -12.81
C ALA A 156 3.19 -3.60 -11.30
N ALA A 157 4.39 -4.05 -10.93
CA ALA A 157 4.89 -4.01 -9.55
C ALA A 157 4.94 -2.57 -9.01
N GLY A 158 5.50 -1.63 -9.80
CA GLY A 158 5.60 -0.23 -9.43
C GLY A 158 4.23 0.44 -9.23
N ILE A 159 3.25 0.14 -10.09
CA ILE A 159 1.87 0.63 -9.97
C ILE A 159 1.23 0.14 -8.67
N GLY A 160 1.28 -1.17 -8.39
CA GLY A 160 0.68 -1.68 -7.15
C GLY A 160 1.40 -1.18 -5.89
N ALA A 161 2.73 -1.01 -5.93
CA ALA A 161 3.48 -0.37 -4.84
C ALA A 161 3.05 1.08 -4.62
N ALA A 162 2.88 1.86 -5.69
CA ALA A 162 2.40 3.24 -5.59
C ALA A 162 0.99 3.32 -5.00
N ILE A 163 0.07 2.45 -5.45
CA ILE A 163 -1.31 2.39 -4.92
C ILE A 163 -1.33 1.96 -3.44
N ALA A 164 -0.40 1.10 -3.02
CA ALA A 164 -0.25 0.75 -1.62
C ALA A 164 0.12 1.98 -0.77
N PHE A 165 0.97 2.86 -1.29
CA PHE A 165 1.46 4.05 -0.58
C PHE A 165 0.49 5.23 -0.61
N LEU A 166 -0.24 5.40 -1.71
CA LEU A 166 -1.17 6.50 -1.87
C LEU A 166 -2.34 6.39 -0.89
N PRO A 167 -2.63 7.43 -0.09
CA PRO A 167 -3.87 7.46 0.67
C PRO A 167 -5.05 7.44 -0.33
N GLY A 168 -6.08 6.66 -0.01
CA GLY A 168 -7.28 6.57 -0.82
C GLY A 168 -8.14 7.83 -0.68
N PRO A 169 -8.84 8.27 -1.74
CA PRO A 169 -9.85 9.30 -1.60
C PRO A 169 -10.96 8.84 -0.65
N TRP A 170 -11.47 9.74 0.18
CA TRP A 170 -12.65 9.47 1.00
C TRP A 170 -13.92 9.72 0.20
N PHE A 171 -14.90 8.82 0.36
CA PHE A 171 -16.24 8.97 -0.17
C PHE A 171 -17.25 8.91 0.97
N ASP A 172 -18.28 9.75 0.96
CA ASP A 172 -19.36 9.69 1.95
C ASP A 172 -20.28 8.49 1.74
N SER A 173 -20.45 8.06 0.49
CA SER A 173 -21.20 6.84 0.15
C SER A 173 -20.42 5.58 0.56
N ALA A 174 -21.05 4.73 1.37
CA ALA A 174 -20.51 3.43 1.75
C ALA A 174 -20.27 2.52 0.53
N ALA A 175 -21.13 2.57 -0.47
CA ALA A 175 -20.98 1.79 -1.70
C ALA A 175 -19.73 2.20 -2.49
N LEU A 176 -19.49 3.51 -2.64
CA LEU A 176 -18.29 4.00 -3.30
C LEU A 176 -17.03 3.65 -2.51
N ARG A 177 -17.06 3.77 -1.17
CA ARG A 177 -15.95 3.32 -0.32
C ARG A 177 -15.64 1.84 -0.54
N ALA A 178 -16.66 0.99 -0.61
CA ALA A 178 -16.50 -0.43 -0.88
C ALA A 178 -15.85 -0.67 -2.24
N VAL A 179 -16.42 -0.12 -3.33
CA VAL A 179 -15.89 -0.27 -4.69
C VAL A 179 -14.42 0.15 -4.79
N PHE A 180 -14.07 1.32 -4.23
CA PHE A 180 -12.70 1.80 -4.26
C PHE A 180 -11.76 0.95 -3.38
N SER A 181 -12.22 0.44 -2.25
CA SER A 181 -11.45 -0.50 -1.41
C SER A 181 -11.13 -1.80 -2.15
N LEU A 182 -12.11 -2.35 -2.88
CA LEU A 182 -11.93 -3.55 -3.70
C LEU A 182 -10.95 -3.33 -4.85
N LEU A 183 -11.11 -2.21 -5.55
CA LEU A 183 -10.22 -1.82 -6.64
C LEU A 183 -8.79 -1.64 -6.13
N ARG A 184 -8.62 -0.91 -5.01
CA ARG A 184 -7.32 -0.68 -4.39
C ARG A 184 -6.63 -1.99 -4.02
N SER A 185 -7.32 -2.84 -3.26
CA SER A 185 -6.75 -4.11 -2.78
C SER A 185 -6.40 -5.04 -3.93
N GLY A 186 -7.24 -5.12 -4.98
CA GLY A 186 -6.96 -5.88 -6.18
C GLY A 186 -5.70 -5.40 -6.89
N LEU A 187 -5.56 -4.09 -7.11
CA LEU A 187 -4.38 -3.51 -7.76
C LEU A 187 -3.09 -3.69 -6.94
N VAL A 188 -3.16 -3.60 -5.62
CA VAL A 188 -2.02 -3.89 -4.74
C VAL A 188 -1.59 -5.35 -4.85
N LEU A 189 -2.54 -6.28 -4.84
CA LEU A 189 -2.26 -7.71 -4.96
C LEU A 189 -1.72 -8.09 -6.35
N LEU A 190 -2.22 -7.45 -7.42
CA LEU A 190 -1.65 -7.58 -8.76
C LEU A 190 -0.23 -7.02 -8.83
N GLY A 191 0.07 -5.94 -8.12
CA GLY A 191 1.44 -5.43 -7.98
C GLY A 191 2.36 -6.40 -7.26
N LEU A 192 1.90 -7.05 -6.19
CA LEU A 192 2.64 -8.09 -5.49
C LEU A 192 2.96 -9.28 -6.42
N LEU A 193 1.96 -9.73 -7.18
CA LEU A 193 2.13 -10.77 -8.20
C LEU A 193 3.13 -10.32 -9.28
N GLY A 194 3.06 -9.05 -9.71
CA GLY A 194 3.99 -8.47 -10.66
C GLY A 194 5.43 -8.40 -10.15
N ALA A 195 5.63 -8.05 -8.89
CA ALA A 195 6.95 -8.02 -8.25
C ALA A 195 7.56 -9.43 -8.19
N TRP A 196 6.77 -10.42 -7.77
CA TRP A 196 7.20 -11.83 -7.80
C TRP A 196 7.54 -12.28 -9.21
N ARG A 197 6.68 -11.95 -10.16
CA ARG A 197 6.86 -12.33 -11.55
C ARG A 197 8.11 -11.72 -12.17
N PHE A 198 8.40 -10.46 -11.86
CA PHE A 198 9.63 -9.77 -12.25
C PHE A 198 10.87 -10.54 -11.76
N VAL A 199 10.92 -10.91 -10.48
CA VAL A 199 12.06 -11.65 -9.91
C VAL A 199 12.20 -13.03 -10.53
N VAL A 200 11.10 -13.75 -10.77
CA VAL A 200 11.11 -15.06 -11.43
C VAL A 200 11.69 -14.97 -12.83
N LEU A 201 11.26 -13.98 -13.63
CA LEU A 201 11.79 -13.77 -14.98
C LEU A 201 13.28 -13.43 -14.96
N LEU A 202 13.70 -12.55 -14.04
CA LEU A 202 15.10 -12.16 -13.90
C LEU A 202 16.01 -13.33 -13.50
N ALA A 203 15.54 -14.19 -12.59
CA ALA A 203 16.37 -15.23 -12.00
C ALA A 203 16.32 -16.56 -12.75
N SER A 204 15.16 -16.92 -13.32
CA SER A 204 14.89 -18.24 -13.90
C SER A 204 14.50 -18.20 -15.38
N GLY A 205 14.39 -17.02 -15.98
CA GLY A 205 13.98 -16.84 -17.38
C GLY A 205 12.47 -17.01 -17.61
N PRO A 206 12.02 -17.00 -18.87
CA PRO A 206 10.61 -17.10 -19.22
C PRO A 206 10.02 -18.46 -18.82
N ARG A 207 9.02 -18.44 -17.96
CA ARG A 207 8.20 -19.61 -17.55
C ARG A 207 6.74 -19.19 -17.52
N PRO A 208 5.74 -20.04 -17.81
CA PRO A 208 4.34 -19.63 -17.68
C PRO A 208 3.99 -19.25 -16.23
N LEU A 209 2.96 -18.40 -16.05
CA LEU A 209 2.42 -18.14 -14.71
C LEU A 209 1.74 -19.42 -14.20
N SER A 210 2.14 -19.89 -13.02
CA SER A 210 1.53 -21.07 -12.42
C SER A 210 0.25 -20.73 -11.66
N HIS A 211 -0.72 -21.64 -11.67
CA HIS A 211 -1.92 -21.54 -10.84
C HIS A 211 -1.58 -21.37 -9.35
N GLY A 212 -0.52 -22.02 -8.88
CA GLY A 212 -0.05 -21.90 -7.49
C GLY A 212 0.43 -20.49 -7.11
N ALA A 213 0.78 -19.63 -8.09
CA ALA A 213 1.03 -18.23 -7.83
C ALA A 213 -0.30 -17.44 -7.81
N VAL A 214 -1.12 -17.56 -8.86
CA VAL A 214 -2.33 -16.73 -8.99
C VAL A 214 -3.38 -17.03 -7.91
N LEU A 215 -3.57 -18.30 -7.57
CA LEU A 215 -4.66 -18.75 -6.71
C LEU A 215 -4.63 -18.12 -5.30
N PRO A 216 -3.50 -18.09 -4.56
CA PRO A 216 -3.44 -17.39 -3.28
C PRO A 216 -3.84 -15.90 -3.35
N VAL A 217 -3.45 -15.21 -4.41
CA VAL A 217 -3.80 -13.79 -4.64
C VAL A 217 -5.28 -13.63 -4.91
N ALA A 218 -5.85 -14.47 -5.79
CA ALA A 218 -7.27 -14.44 -6.12
C ALA A 218 -8.15 -14.77 -4.90
N LEU A 219 -7.80 -15.82 -4.14
CA LEU A 219 -8.51 -16.22 -2.93
C LEU A 219 -8.45 -15.13 -1.86
N LEU A 220 -7.28 -14.52 -1.66
CA LEU A 220 -7.16 -13.40 -0.72
C LEU A 220 -8.02 -12.20 -1.16
N TRP A 221 -8.05 -11.87 -2.45
CA TRP A 221 -8.90 -10.80 -2.94
C TRP A 221 -10.39 -11.10 -2.73
N LEU A 222 -10.83 -12.34 -2.94
CA LEU A 222 -12.21 -12.76 -2.65
C LEU A 222 -12.54 -12.66 -1.16
N LEU A 223 -11.61 -13.03 -0.27
CA LEU A 223 -11.80 -12.87 1.18
C LEU A 223 -11.90 -11.39 1.58
N LEU A 224 -11.03 -10.54 1.05
CA LEU A 224 -11.10 -9.09 1.26
C LEU A 224 -12.40 -8.50 0.67
N ALA A 225 -12.88 -9.07 -0.44
CA ALA A 225 -14.12 -8.65 -1.06
C ALA A 225 -15.34 -9.00 -0.22
N TYR A 226 -15.42 -10.23 0.27
CA TYR A 226 -16.45 -10.65 1.20
C TYR A 226 -16.48 -9.76 2.44
N ARG A 227 -15.31 -9.50 3.06
CA ARG A 227 -15.18 -8.62 4.22
C ARG A 227 -15.69 -7.20 3.94
N THR A 228 -15.38 -6.66 2.76
CA THR A 228 -15.71 -5.28 2.40
C THR A 228 -17.20 -5.11 2.07
N LEU A 229 -17.81 -6.12 1.45
CA LEU A 229 -19.20 -6.07 1.00
C LEU A 229 -20.19 -6.42 2.12
N TRP A 230 -19.79 -7.23 3.11
CA TRP A 230 -20.66 -7.65 4.22
C TRP A 230 -20.04 -7.42 5.61
N PRO A 231 -19.66 -6.19 5.97
CA PRO A 231 -18.92 -5.92 7.22
C PRO A 231 -19.64 -6.37 8.49
N GLY A 232 -20.97 -6.36 8.53
CA GLY A 232 -21.76 -6.79 9.70
C GLY A 232 -21.94 -8.30 9.86
N GLN A 233 -21.58 -9.10 8.85
CA GLN A 233 -21.71 -10.57 8.86
C GLN A 233 -20.37 -11.27 9.10
N VAL A 234 -19.27 -10.53 9.21
CA VAL A 234 -17.93 -11.08 9.42
C VAL A 234 -17.76 -11.44 10.89
N ALA A 235 -17.75 -12.74 11.20
CA ALA A 235 -17.44 -13.21 12.54
C ALA A 235 -16.00 -12.81 12.94
N PRO A 236 -15.71 -12.52 14.23
CA PRO A 236 -14.36 -12.17 14.69
C PRO A 236 -13.28 -13.20 14.33
N ALA A 237 -13.64 -14.49 14.25
CA ALA A 237 -12.74 -15.54 13.80
C ALA A 237 -12.32 -15.35 12.32
N LEU A 238 -13.23 -14.92 11.45
CA LEU A 238 -12.93 -14.66 10.04
C LEU A 238 -11.98 -13.45 9.89
N GLU A 239 -12.05 -12.47 10.78
CA GLU A 239 -11.10 -11.35 10.80
C GLU A 239 -9.66 -11.81 11.05
N ILE A 240 -9.47 -12.74 11.98
CA ILE A 240 -8.17 -13.37 12.25
C ILE A 240 -7.71 -14.17 11.03
N VAL A 241 -8.61 -14.95 10.41
CA VAL A 241 -8.31 -15.72 9.19
C VAL A 241 -7.85 -14.79 8.07
N VAL A 242 -8.57 -13.70 7.79
CA VAL A 242 -8.19 -12.71 6.78
C VAL A 242 -6.81 -12.13 7.08
N LEU A 243 -6.55 -11.73 8.33
CA LEU A 243 -5.25 -11.20 8.75
C LEU A 243 -4.12 -12.20 8.52
N VAL A 244 -4.33 -13.47 8.89
CA VAL A 244 -3.36 -14.55 8.68
C VAL A 244 -3.15 -14.80 7.19
N CYS A 245 -4.22 -14.85 6.39
CA CYS A 245 -4.12 -15.00 4.93
C CYS A 245 -3.35 -13.85 4.27
N VAL A 246 -3.59 -12.60 4.69
CA VAL A 246 -2.79 -11.44 4.23
C VAL A 246 -1.31 -11.67 4.57
N GLY A 247 -1.01 -12.03 5.83
CA GLY A 247 0.36 -12.30 6.28
C GLY A 247 1.04 -13.43 5.50
N LEU A 248 0.34 -14.54 5.26
CA LEU A 248 0.85 -15.69 4.51
C LEU A 248 1.07 -15.37 3.04
N VAL A 249 0.17 -14.64 2.37
CA VAL A 249 0.33 -14.28 0.96
C VAL A 249 1.47 -13.28 0.81
N PHE A 250 1.47 -12.17 1.56
CA PHE A 250 2.54 -11.17 1.46
C PHE A 250 3.89 -11.76 1.90
N GLY A 251 3.94 -12.40 3.07
CA GLY A 251 5.15 -13.00 3.62
C GLY A 251 5.67 -14.15 2.77
N GLY A 252 4.78 -15.02 2.28
CA GLY A 252 5.14 -16.13 1.40
C GLY A 252 5.71 -15.67 0.06
N TYR A 253 5.09 -14.67 -0.56
CA TYR A 253 5.62 -14.07 -1.79
C TYR A 253 6.97 -13.40 -1.59
N LEU A 254 7.13 -12.63 -0.51
CA LEU A 254 8.39 -11.97 -0.18
C LEU A 254 9.50 -12.99 0.13
N LEU A 255 9.18 -14.05 0.88
CA LEU A 255 10.12 -15.12 1.19
C LEU A 255 10.50 -15.90 -0.06
N ALA A 256 9.53 -16.28 -0.89
CA ALA A 256 9.78 -17.01 -2.13
C ALA A 256 10.64 -16.20 -3.10
N THR A 257 10.35 -14.91 -3.28
CA THR A 257 11.19 -14.01 -4.11
C THR A 257 12.60 -13.90 -3.55
N THR A 258 12.74 -13.73 -2.24
CA THR A 258 14.05 -13.63 -1.57
C THR A 258 14.85 -14.91 -1.73
N ILE A 259 14.27 -16.09 -1.48
CA ILE A 259 14.93 -17.39 -1.63
C ILE A 259 15.36 -17.61 -3.08
N LEU A 260 14.46 -17.38 -4.04
CA LEU A 260 14.73 -17.60 -5.45
C LEU A 260 15.85 -16.68 -5.94
N PHE A 261 15.81 -15.41 -5.54
CA PHE A 261 16.85 -14.44 -5.83
C PHE A 261 18.20 -14.82 -5.20
N LEU A 262 18.23 -15.16 -3.91
CA LEU A 262 19.46 -15.54 -3.21
C LEU A 262 20.08 -16.81 -3.80
N ARG A 263 19.26 -17.83 -4.12
CA ARG A 263 19.74 -19.04 -4.80
C ARG A 263 20.42 -18.68 -6.12
N ARG A 264 19.78 -17.85 -6.95
CA ARG A 264 20.37 -17.39 -8.23
C ARG A 264 21.64 -16.57 -8.02
N TYR A 265 21.66 -15.69 -7.03
CA TYR A 265 22.81 -14.84 -6.72
C TYR A 265 24.02 -15.66 -6.27
N ILE A 266 23.81 -16.65 -5.40
CA ILE A 266 24.86 -17.54 -4.87
C ILE A 266 25.43 -18.41 -6.00
N GLN A 267 24.55 -19.00 -6.82
CA GLN A 267 24.94 -19.89 -7.93
C GLN A 267 25.64 -19.16 -9.08
N ALA A 268 25.38 -17.87 -9.30
CA ALA A 268 26.00 -17.13 -10.40
C ALA A 268 27.50 -16.85 -10.13
N PRO A 269 28.41 -17.05 -11.11
CA PRO A 269 29.80 -16.61 -11.00
C PRO A 269 29.95 -15.11 -10.77
N ARG A 270 31.02 -14.67 -10.09
CA ARG A 270 31.22 -13.24 -9.70
C ARG A 270 31.12 -12.26 -10.88
N GLY A 271 31.66 -12.62 -12.05
CA GLY A 271 31.56 -11.80 -13.27
C GLY A 271 30.13 -11.68 -13.81
N THR A 272 29.36 -12.77 -13.75
CA THR A 272 27.96 -12.81 -14.21
C THR A 272 27.05 -11.99 -13.30
N ARG A 273 27.28 -11.95 -11.98
CA ARG A 273 26.47 -11.19 -11.01
C ARG A 273 26.40 -9.69 -11.31
N ALA A 274 27.50 -9.12 -11.80
CA ALA A 274 27.55 -7.71 -12.18
C ALA A 274 26.88 -7.47 -13.53
N ARG A 275 27.12 -8.34 -14.52
CA ARG A 275 26.56 -8.24 -15.87
C ARG A 275 25.03 -8.43 -15.92
N SER A 276 24.48 -9.35 -15.11
CA SER A 276 23.05 -9.65 -15.08
C SER A 276 22.22 -8.73 -14.18
N GLY A 277 22.82 -7.67 -13.61
CA GLY A 277 22.11 -6.74 -12.72
C GLY A 277 21.76 -7.30 -11.34
N LEU A 278 22.11 -8.55 -11.03
CA LEU A 278 21.80 -9.18 -9.73
C LEU A 278 22.39 -8.41 -8.55
N ARG A 279 23.60 -7.85 -8.66
CA ARG A 279 24.16 -7.01 -7.58
C ARG A 279 23.33 -5.75 -7.31
N LEU A 280 22.77 -5.14 -8.35
CA LEU A 280 21.94 -3.94 -8.22
C LEU A 280 20.64 -4.27 -7.50
N VAL A 281 19.98 -5.37 -7.86
CA VAL A 281 18.75 -5.81 -7.17
C VAL A 281 19.01 -6.06 -5.68
N LEU A 282 20.11 -6.74 -5.34
CA LEU A 282 20.46 -7.01 -3.94
C LEU A 282 20.65 -5.69 -3.16
N TRP A 283 21.50 -4.79 -3.66
CA TRP A 283 21.75 -3.51 -3.01
C TRP A 283 20.49 -2.64 -2.93
N GLY A 284 19.70 -2.59 -4.00
CA GLY A 284 18.43 -1.87 -4.04
C GLY A 284 17.42 -2.39 -3.02
N SER A 285 17.33 -3.70 -2.84
CA SER A 285 16.45 -4.30 -1.83
C SER A 285 16.94 -4.04 -0.40
N VAL A 286 18.26 -4.14 -0.15
CA VAL A 286 18.84 -3.87 1.17
C VAL A 286 18.68 -2.39 1.56
N VAL A 287 18.99 -1.46 0.65
CA VAL A 287 18.90 -0.03 0.94
C VAL A 287 17.45 0.46 0.90
N GLY A 288 16.65 -0.04 -0.04
CA GLY A 288 15.32 0.48 -0.31
C GLY A 288 14.20 -0.14 0.53
N ILE A 289 14.25 -1.45 0.78
CA ILE A 289 13.17 -2.21 1.43
C ILE A 289 13.50 -2.53 2.90
N ALA A 290 14.74 -2.92 3.21
CA ALA A 290 15.10 -3.35 4.56
C ALA A 290 14.85 -2.30 5.66
N PRO A 291 15.02 -0.97 5.44
CA PRO A 291 14.68 0.03 6.45
C PRO A 291 13.21 0.01 6.86
N GLY A 292 12.28 -0.28 5.94
CA GLY A 292 10.86 -0.40 6.27
C GLY A 292 10.55 -1.65 7.10
N MET A 293 11.28 -2.75 6.82
CA MET A 293 11.13 -3.98 7.59
C MET A 293 11.71 -3.82 9.00
N LEU A 294 12.94 -3.30 9.12
CA LEU A 294 13.63 -3.08 10.41
C LEU A 294 12.99 -1.96 11.24
N GLY A 295 12.45 -0.94 10.59
CA GLY A 295 11.68 0.13 11.24
C GLY A 295 10.42 -0.38 11.94
N SER A 296 9.89 -1.52 11.50
CA SER A 296 8.76 -2.21 12.17
C SER A 296 9.21 -2.95 13.45
N PHE A 297 10.51 -3.14 13.67
CA PHE A 297 11.10 -3.90 14.77
C PHE A 297 11.95 -3.06 15.75
N THR A 298 12.18 -1.76 15.52
CA THR A 298 13.19 -1.00 16.27
C THR A 298 12.64 -0.16 17.43
N LEU A 299 13.11 -0.55 18.62
CA LEU A 299 13.17 0.13 19.92
C LEU A 299 14.03 1.42 19.94
N LEU A 300 14.31 2.04 18.77
CA LEU A 300 15.14 3.24 18.66
C LEU A 300 14.25 4.46 18.49
N GLY A 301 14.34 5.38 19.45
CA GLY A 301 13.39 6.44 19.74
C GLY A 301 12.91 7.31 18.56
N GLN A 302 11.63 7.68 18.68
CA GLN A 302 10.95 8.91 18.22
C GLN A 302 11.10 9.39 16.75
N TRP A 303 11.79 8.69 15.87
CA TRP A 303 11.73 8.95 14.43
C TRP A 303 10.65 8.06 13.81
N PRO A 304 9.62 8.59 13.11
CA PRO A 304 8.55 7.76 12.57
C PRO A 304 9.14 6.78 11.53
N PRO A 305 9.24 5.47 11.85
CA PRO A 305 10.01 4.50 11.04
C PRO A 305 9.48 4.38 9.61
N ALA A 306 8.18 4.65 9.44
CA ALA A 306 7.49 4.62 8.17
C ALA A 306 7.92 5.73 7.18
N THR A 307 8.41 6.89 7.65
CA THR A 307 8.74 8.02 6.76
C THR A 307 10.04 7.77 5.99
N TRP A 308 11.01 7.14 6.65
CA TRP A 308 12.27 6.72 6.03
C TRP A 308 12.05 5.71 4.91
N PHE A 309 11.13 4.77 5.09
CA PHE A 309 10.78 3.80 4.06
C PHE A 309 10.32 4.46 2.75
N PHE A 310 9.53 5.54 2.83
CA PHE A 310 9.11 6.27 1.62
C PHE A 310 10.28 6.97 0.91
N LEU A 311 11.30 7.40 1.65
CA LEU A 311 12.51 8.00 1.07
C LEU A 311 13.39 6.96 0.37
N THR A 312 13.44 5.73 0.90
CA THR A 312 14.33 4.68 0.38
C THR A 312 13.68 3.79 -0.67
N ALA A 313 12.36 3.60 -0.66
CA ALA A 313 11.65 2.73 -1.61
C ALA A 313 11.91 3.07 -3.10
N PRO A 314 11.99 4.36 -3.52
CA PRO A 314 12.37 4.69 -4.90
C PRO A 314 13.76 4.20 -5.32
N LEU A 315 14.70 4.07 -4.38
CA LEU A 315 16.05 3.53 -4.67
C LEU A 315 15.99 2.05 -5.03
N ALA A 316 15.11 1.26 -4.41
CA ALA A 316 14.87 -0.12 -4.81
C ALA A 316 14.33 -0.18 -6.25
N ALA A 317 13.31 0.62 -6.56
CA ALA A 317 12.74 0.69 -7.91
C ALA A 317 13.80 1.10 -8.95
N TRP A 318 14.64 2.07 -8.64
CA TRP A 318 15.73 2.51 -9.52
C TRP A 318 16.75 1.41 -9.78
N ALA A 319 17.18 0.71 -8.74
CA ALA A 319 18.15 -0.37 -8.87
C ALA A 319 17.58 -1.55 -9.67
N TRP A 320 16.30 -1.90 -9.44
CA TRP A 320 15.60 -2.96 -10.17
C TRP A 320 15.39 -2.57 -11.64
N ALA A 321 15.05 -1.32 -11.93
CA ALA A 321 14.97 -0.77 -13.28
C ALA A 321 16.31 -0.85 -14.02
N ARG A 322 17.42 -0.48 -13.37
CA ARG A 322 18.75 -0.65 -13.98
C ARG A 322 19.11 -2.10 -14.20
N ALA A 323 18.80 -2.99 -13.26
CA ALA A 323 19.03 -4.42 -13.41
C ALA A 323 18.28 -5.01 -14.60
N ALA A 324 17.01 -4.61 -14.79
CA ALA A 324 16.20 -5.04 -15.93
C ALA A 324 16.86 -4.66 -17.25
N ARG A 325 17.29 -3.39 -17.41
CA ARG A 325 17.95 -2.92 -18.63
C ARG A 325 19.30 -3.61 -18.88
N HIS A 326 20.10 -3.84 -17.84
CA HIS A 326 21.37 -4.56 -17.98
C HIS A 326 21.15 -6.00 -18.45
N SER A 327 20.13 -6.68 -17.91
CA SER A 327 19.80 -8.06 -18.31
C SER A 327 19.44 -8.14 -19.79
N GLU A 328 18.60 -7.22 -20.29
CA GLU A 328 18.20 -7.17 -21.71
C GLU A 328 19.39 -6.86 -22.64
N ALA A 329 20.25 -5.93 -22.25
CA ALA A 329 21.46 -5.61 -23.03
C ALA A 329 22.47 -6.77 -23.07
N SER A 330 22.51 -7.62 -22.04
CA SER A 330 23.43 -8.75 -21.97
C SER A 330 22.94 -10.04 -22.65
N GLY A 331 21.63 -10.17 -22.89
CA GLY A 331 21.04 -11.33 -23.57
C GLY A 331 20.89 -11.17 -25.09
N SER A 332 21.23 -9.99 -25.63
CA SER A 332 21.20 -9.64 -27.05
C SER A 332 22.57 -9.69 -27.73
N ALA A 333 23.61 -10.09 -26.98
CA ALA A 333 24.98 -10.32 -27.46
C ALA A 333 25.36 -11.80 -27.29
#